data_AF-A0A7W6Q892-F1
#
_entry.id   AF-A0A7W6Q892-F1
#
_cell.length_a   1.000
_cell.length_b   1.000
_cell.length_c   1.000
_cell.angle_alpha   90.00
_cell.angle_beta   90.00
_cell.angle_gamma   90.00
#
_symmetry.space_group_name_H-M   'P 1'
#
loop_
_entity.id
_entity.type
_entity.pdbx_description
1 polymer ?
#
loop_
_entity_poly.entity_id
_entity_poly.type
_entity_poly.pdbx_seq_one_letter_code
_entity_poly.pdbx_strand_id
1 'polypeptide(L)'
;MKKRYAIVLVAAALIAAPAMPAEITIGRWCDRMLPNLPRYNRTIEIVIFEAHTPIGRNSFADGSTNEQMLEELGGDFYAVSESPSPSGDRYRVVASSGDLQLLDEDGIVRTARRLEFVGHENLHERSRYA
;
A
#
# COMPACT_ATOMS: atom_id res chain seq x y z
N MET A 1 -23.35 60.82 -28.73
CA MET A 1 -23.68 59.84 -27.67
C MET A 1 -22.55 58.82 -27.59
N LYS A 2 -21.82 58.74 -26.46
CA LYS A 2 -20.58 57.96 -26.32
C LYS A 2 -20.88 56.71 -25.48
N LYS A 3 -20.94 55.53 -26.11
CA LYS A 3 -21.25 54.25 -25.44
C LYS A 3 -20.03 53.80 -24.62
N ARG A 4 -20.20 53.68 -23.30
CA ARG A 4 -19.19 53.12 -22.40
C ARG A 4 -19.44 51.62 -22.29
N TYR A 5 -18.50 50.81 -22.76
CA TYR A 5 -18.55 49.36 -22.61
C TYR A 5 -18.03 49.01 -21.22
N ALA A 6 -18.92 48.56 -20.32
CA ALA A 6 -18.55 48.05 -19.01
C ALA A 6 -18.05 46.61 -19.18
N ILE A 7 -16.74 46.40 -19.01
CA ILE A 7 -16.13 45.08 -19.00
C ILE A 7 -16.38 44.48 -17.61
N VAL A 8 -17.30 43.53 -17.52
CA VAL A 8 -17.56 42.75 -16.31
C VAL A 8 -16.48 41.67 -16.21
N LEU A 9 -15.48 41.88 -15.34
CA LEU A 9 -14.49 40.87 -14.97
C LEU A 9 -15.15 39.86 -14.03
N VAL A 10 -15.51 38.69 -14.56
CA VAL A 10 -15.93 37.55 -13.75
C VAL A 10 -14.67 36.89 -13.20
N ALA A 11 -14.36 37.18 -11.93
CA ALA A 11 -13.31 36.47 -11.20
C ALA A 11 -13.78 35.03 -10.96
N ALA A 12 -13.26 34.09 -11.75
CA ALA A 12 -13.45 32.66 -11.51
C ALA A 12 -12.71 32.29 -10.22
N ALA A 13 -13.45 32.10 -9.13
CA ALA A 13 -12.91 31.54 -7.90
C ALA A 13 -12.54 30.07 -8.16
N LEU A 14 -11.25 29.80 -8.37
CA LEU A 14 -10.72 28.44 -8.28
C LEU A 14 -10.84 27.99 -6.82
N ILE A 15 -11.91 27.25 -6.55
CA ILE A 15 -12.07 26.51 -5.30
C ILE A 15 -11.01 25.41 -5.34
N ALA A 16 -9.90 25.63 -4.62
CA ALA A 16 -8.91 24.59 -4.38
C ALA A 16 -9.62 23.44 -3.64
N ALA A 17 -9.92 22.35 -4.35
CA ALA A 17 -10.36 21.13 -3.71
C ALA A 17 -9.25 20.65 -2.76
N PRO A 18 -9.57 20.21 -1.52
CA PRO A 18 -8.55 19.62 -0.66
C PRO A 18 -7.98 18.40 -1.41
N ALA A 19 -6.66 18.40 -1.61
CA ALA A 19 -5.96 17.22 -2.12
C ALA A 19 -6.20 16.11 -1.09
N MET A 20 -6.99 15.12 -1.45
CA MET A 20 -7.14 13.92 -0.61
C MET A 20 -5.75 13.28 -0.51
N PRO A 21 -5.35 12.81 0.68
CA PRO A 21 -4.10 12.09 0.87
C PRO A 21 -3.95 11.00 -0.20
N ALA A 22 -2.90 11.10 -1.02
CA ALA A 22 -2.64 10.10 -2.04
C ALA A 22 -2.09 8.84 -1.34
N GLU A 23 -2.95 7.84 -1.19
CA GLU A 23 -2.57 6.52 -0.71
C GLU A 23 -2.11 5.65 -1.89
N ILE A 24 -0.95 4.99 -1.73
CA ILE A 24 -0.40 4.09 -2.74
C ILE A 24 -0.34 2.68 -2.15
N THR A 25 -1.11 1.74 -2.69
CA THR A 25 -0.99 0.32 -2.33
C THR A 25 0.25 -0.29 -2.98
N ILE A 26 1.18 -0.79 -2.16
CA ILE A 26 2.36 -1.55 -2.61
C ILE A 26 1.97 -2.97 -2.98
N GLY A 27 1.08 -3.56 -2.19
CA GLY A 27 0.51 -4.85 -2.52
C GLY A 27 -0.49 -5.32 -1.48
N ARG A 28 -1.18 -6.40 -1.87
CA ARG A 28 -2.15 -7.11 -1.04
C ARG A 28 -1.83 -8.59 -1.06
N TRP A 29 -1.86 -9.22 0.10
CA TRP A 29 -1.50 -10.62 0.30
C TRP A 29 -2.54 -11.34 1.15
N CYS A 30 -2.76 -12.61 0.87
CA CYS A 30 -3.58 -13.50 1.66
C CYS A 30 -2.66 -14.38 2.51
N ASP A 31 -2.72 -14.17 3.81
CA ASP A 31 -2.10 -15.03 4.81
C ASP A 31 -3.13 -16.06 5.30
N ARG A 32 -2.88 -17.33 5.02
CA ARG A 32 -3.66 -18.44 5.55
C ARG A 32 -3.00 -18.93 6.81
N MET A 33 -3.25 -18.23 7.93
CA MET A 33 -2.64 -18.59 9.22
C MET A 33 -2.92 -20.04 9.62
N LEU A 34 -4.14 -20.54 9.34
CA LEU A 34 -4.55 -21.91 9.61
C LEU A 34 -5.40 -22.44 8.44
N PRO A 35 -4.90 -23.41 7.64
CA PRO A 35 -5.56 -23.85 6.40
C PRO A 35 -7.02 -24.31 6.58
N ASN A 36 -7.36 -24.83 7.75
CA ASN A 36 -8.67 -25.41 8.06
C ASN A 36 -9.57 -24.49 8.91
N LEU A 37 -9.14 -23.27 9.22
CA LEU A 37 -9.91 -22.34 10.04
C LEU A 37 -10.02 -20.98 9.34
N PRO A 38 -10.96 -20.84 8.38
CA PRO A 38 -11.07 -19.67 7.52
C PRO A 38 -11.22 -18.34 8.26
N ARG A 39 -11.80 -18.36 9.47
CA ARG A 39 -11.93 -17.18 10.34
C ARG A 39 -10.59 -16.56 10.76
N TYR A 40 -9.50 -17.32 10.68
CA TYR A 40 -8.14 -16.84 10.95
C TYR A 40 -7.35 -16.53 9.67
N ASN A 41 -7.99 -16.54 8.49
CA ASN A 41 -7.38 -15.98 7.30
C ASN A 41 -7.28 -14.46 7.47
N ARG A 42 -6.15 -13.91 7.02
CA ARG A 42 -5.85 -12.50 7.10
C ARG A 42 -5.48 -11.98 5.71
N THR A 43 -6.03 -10.84 5.33
CA THR A 43 -5.50 -10.04 4.23
C THR A 43 -4.53 -9.03 4.80
N ILE A 44 -3.32 -9.01 4.28
CA ILE A 44 -2.29 -8.03 4.62
C ILE A 44 -2.17 -7.09 3.44
N GLU A 45 -2.23 -5.81 3.68
CA GLU A 45 -2.00 -4.76 2.70
C GLU A 45 -0.89 -3.86 3.21
N ILE A 46 0.08 -3.56 2.35
CA ILE A 46 1.08 -2.53 2.64
C ILE A 46 0.75 -1.35 1.76
N VAL A 47 0.44 -0.22 2.39
CA VAL A 47 0.16 1.05 1.71
C VAL A 47 1.18 2.08 2.14
N ILE A 48 1.55 2.97 1.23
CA ILE A 48 2.28 4.18 1.56
C ILE A 48 1.26 5.30 1.68
N PHE A 49 1.15 5.84 2.89
CA PHE A 49 0.41 7.06 3.16
C PHE A 49 1.35 8.26 3.05
N GLU A 50 0.81 9.48 3.16
CA GLU A 50 1.54 10.75 3.02
C GLU A 50 3.00 10.75 3.54
N ALA A 51 3.83 11.58 2.91
CA ALA A 51 5.26 11.72 3.26
C ALA A 51 6.08 10.42 3.24
N HIS A 52 5.65 9.41 2.47
CA HIS A 52 6.32 8.11 2.31
C HIS A 52 6.30 7.23 3.55
N THR A 53 5.25 7.32 4.38
CA THR A 53 5.14 6.47 5.57
C THR A 53 4.42 5.17 5.21
N PRO A 54 5.08 4.00 5.27
CA PRO A 54 4.42 2.73 5.01
C PRO A 54 3.56 2.29 6.20
N ILE A 55 2.37 1.77 5.92
CA ILE A 55 1.41 1.26 6.89
C ILE A 55 1.03 -0.16 6.48
N GLY A 56 1.10 -1.09 7.43
CA GLY A 56 0.58 -2.45 7.29
C GLY A 56 -0.86 -2.49 7.76
N ARG A 57 -1.81 -2.77 6.88
CA ARG A 57 -3.21 -3.02 7.20
C ARG A 57 -3.51 -4.50 7.19
N ASN A 58 -4.05 -4.97 8.29
CA ASN A 58 -4.46 -6.35 8.49
C ASN A 58 -5.98 -6.41 8.58
N SER A 59 -6.62 -7.19 7.71
CA SER A 59 -8.05 -7.46 7.76
C SER A 59 -8.28 -8.95 7.94
N PHE A 60 -8.95 -9.32 9.02
CA PHE A 60 -9.21 -10.71 9.38
C PHE A 60 -10.60 -11.15 8.92
N ALA A 61 -10.77 -12.44 8.66
CA ALA A 61 -12.04 -12.99 8.20
C ALA A 61 -13.16 -12.93 9.25
N ASP A 62 -12.84 -12.67 10.52
CA ASP A 62 -13.83 -12.35 11.56
C ASP A 62 -14.35 -10.90 11.50
N GLY A 63 -13.85 -10.09 10.56
CA GLY A 63 -14.21 -8.70 10.35
C GLY A 63 -13.38 -7.71 11.17
N SER A 64 -12.48 -8.18 12.03
CA SER A 64 -11.56 -7.30 12.74
C SER A 64 -10.49 -6.74 11.81
N THR A 65 -10.00 -5.54 12.13
CA THR A 65 -8.92 -4.89 11.41
C THR A 65 -7.86 -4.37 12.38
N ASN A 66 -6.62 -4.29 11.92
CA ASN A 66 -5.51 -3.73 12.65
C ASN A 66 -4.59 -2.99 11.68
N GLU A 67 -4.18 -1.78 12.05
CA GLU A 67 -3.19 -1.00 11.31
C GLU A 67 -1.94 -0.84 12.16
N GLN A 68 -0.78 -0.86 11.51
CA GLN A 68 0.51 -0.74 12.15
C GLN A 68 1.44 0.10 11.28
N MET A 69 2.08 1.09 11.88
CA MET A 69 3.14 1.84 11.22
C MET A 69 4.33 0.93 10.95
N LEU A 70 4.86 1.03 9.73
CA LEU A 70 6.03 0.30 9.31
C LEU A 70 7.18 1.26 9.06
N GLU A 71 8.38 0.81 9.35
CA GLU A 71 9.63 1.42 8.93
C GLU A 71 10.16 0.64 7.73
N GLU A 72 10.42 1.33 6.62
CA GLU A 72 11.10 0.73 5.47
C GLU A 72 12.60 0.62 5.78
N LEU A 73 13.08 -0.62 5.94
CA LEU A 73 14.50 -0.92 6.12
C LEU A 73 15.25 -1.03 4.79
N GLY A 74 14.50 -1.20 3.70
CA GLY A 74 14.99 -1.02 2.33
C GLY A 74 14.14 -1.73 1.28
N GLY A 75 13.56 -0.96 0.36
CA GLY A 75 12.90 -1.34 -0.90
C GLY A 75 11.71 -2.28 -0.77
N ASP A 76 12.01 -3.49 -0.31
CA ASP A 76 11.08 -4.62 -0.17
C ASP A 76 11.02 -5.12 1.28
N PHE A 77 11.71 -4.47 2.23
CA PHE A 77 11.83 -4.91 3.61
C PHE A 77 11.32 -3.86 4.60
N TYR A 78 10.40 -4.29 5.47
CA TYR A 78 9.67 -3.44 6.40
C TYR A 78 9.70 -4.02 7.82
N ALA A 79 9.79 -3.17 8.83
CA ALA A 79 9.68 -3.55 10.24
C ALA A 79 8.53 -2.81 10.91
N VAL A 80 7.89 -3.39 11.93
CA VAL A 80 6.87 -2.69 12.72
C VAL A 80 7.53 -1.66 13.64
N SER A 81 7.21 -0.38 13.45
CA SER A 81 7.89 0.75 14.12
C SER A 81 7.70 0.76 15.65
N GLU A 82 6.54 0.28 16.13
CA GLU A 82 6.20 0.30 17.57
C GLU A 82 6.45 -1.05 18.26
N SER A 83 7.21 -1.97 17.65
CA SER A 83 7.41 -3.27 18.26
C SER A 83 8.23 -3.16 19.55
N PRO A 84 7.71 -3.61 20.71
CA PRO A 84 8.42 -3.49 21.98
C PRO A 84 9.61 -4.44 22.11
N SER A 85 9.83 -5.33 21.13
CA SER A 85 11.01 -6.20 21.09
C SER A 85 11.98 -5.75 19.99
N PRO A 86 13.30 -5.80 20.22
CA PRO A 86 14.35 -5.44 19.25
C PRO A 86 14.38 -6.35 17.99
N SER A 87 13.42 -7.25 17.90
CA SER A 87 13.28 -8.31 16.92
C SER A 87 11.93 -8.37 16.23
N GLY A 88 11.13 -7.32 16.42
CA GLY A 88 9.73 -7.24 16.04
C GLY A 88 9.37 -7.80 14.66
N ASP A 89 8.08 -8.07 14.51
CA ASP A 89 7.51 -8.58 13.26
C ASP A 89 8.03 -7.77 12.06
N ARG A 90 8.57 -8.48 11.09
CA ARG A 90 9.14 -7.92 9.86
C ARG A 90 8.44 -8.50 8.64
N TYR A 91 8.35 -7.70 7.60
CA TYR A 91 7.77 -8.10 6.32
C TYR A 91 8.82 -7.96 5.24
N ARG A 92 8.94 -8.99 4.39
CA ARG A 92 9.77 -8.93 3.19
C ARG A 92 8.95 -9.30 1.97
N VAL A 93 8.88 -8.41 0.99
CA VAL A 93 8.35 -8.72 -0.33
C VAL A 93 9.43 -9.50 -1.10
N VAL A 94 9.08 -10.69 -1.59
CA VAL A 94 10.01 -11.53 -2.34
C VAL A 94 9.99 -11.08 -3.79
N ALA A 95 11.06 -10.44 -4.27
CA ALA A 95 11.13 -9.89 -5.63
C ALA A 95 10.76 -10.88 -6.76
N SER A 96 11.06 -12.17 -6.59
CA SER A 96 10.79 -13.19 -7.63
C SER A 96 9.32 -13.61 -7.74
N SER A 97 8.57 -13.65 -6.64
CA SER A 97 7.18 -14.10 -6.62
C SER A 97 6.17 -13.00 -6.28
N GLY A 98 6.65 -11.89 -5.74
CA GLY A 98 5.84 -10.86 -5.13
C GLY A 98 5.14 -11.32 -3.85
N ASP A 99 5.43 -12.50 -3.32
CA ASP A 99 4.84 -12.98 -2.05
C ASP A 99 5.41 -12.19 -0.86
N LEU A 100 4.65 -12.16 0.23
CA LEU A 100 5.06 -11.50 1.47
C LEU A 100 5.55 -12.54 2.46
N GLN A 101 6.81 -12.49 2.82
CA GLN A 101 7.35 -13.24 3.95
C GLN A 101 7.11 -12.46 5.23
N LEU A 102 6.65 -13.17 6.27
CA LEU A 102 6.52 -12.65 7.62
C LEU A 102 7.66 -13.27 8.44
N LEU A 103 8.42 -12.42 9.12
CA LEU A 103 9.64 -12.80 9.82
C LEU A 103 9.57 -12.39 11.30
N ASP A 104 10.18 -13.21 12.15
CA ASP A 104 10.41 -12.94 13.58
C ASP A 104 11.92 -13.00 13.90
N GLU A 105 12.30 -13.28 15.14
CA GLU A 105 13.69 -13.51 15.59
C GLU A 105 14.37 -14.67 14.86
N ASP A 106 13.64 -15.76 14.66
CA ASP A 106 14.17 -17.03 14.19
C ASP A 106 14.18 -17.12 12.65
N GLY A 107 13.58 -16.14 11.98
CA GLY A 107 13.60 -16.00 10.53
C GLY A 107 12.20 -16.03 9.94
N ILE A 108 12.00 -16.76 8.84
CA ILE A 108 10.71 -16.78 8.14
C ILE A 108 9.73 -17.66 8.93
N VAL A 109 8.67 -17.03 9.42
CA VAL A 109 7.58 -17.73 10.13
C VAL A 109 6.57 -18.29 9.13
N ARG A 110 6.24 -17.50 8.10
CA ARG A 110 5.23 -17.83 7.11
C ARG A 110 5.34 -16.99 5.84
N THR A 111 4.62 -17.39 4.81
CA THR A 111 4.54 -16.67 3.54
C THR A 111 3.08 -16.47 3.16
N ALA A 112 2.70 -15.21 3.00
CA ALA A 112 1.40 -14.80 2.50
C ALA A 112 1.46 -14.65 0.97
N ARG A 113 0.44 -15.17 0.28
CA ARG A 113 0.40 -15.20 -1.19
C ARG A 113 -0.13 -13.89 -1.72
N ARG A 114 0.50 -13.35 -2.77
CA ARG A 114 0.02 -12.13 -3.40
C ARG A 114 -1.40 -12.34 -3.96
N LEU A 115 -2.30 -11.41 -3.66
CA LEU A 115 -3.69 -11.41 -4.15
C LEU A 115 -3.82 -10.77 -5.52
N GLU A 116 -2.96 -9.81 -5.82
CA GLU A 116 -2.94 -9.13 -7.10
C GLU A 116 -2.21 -9.97 -8.14
N PHE A 117 -2.88 -10.26 -9.26
CA PHE A 117 -2.21 -10.77 -10.44
C PHE A 117 -1.31 -9.65 -10.97
N VAL A 118 0.00 -9.90 -11.02
CA VAL A 118 0.94 -8.97 -11.65
C VAL A 118 0.71 -9.03 -13.16
N GLY A 119 -0.23 -8.25 -13.66
CA GLY A 119 -0.20 -7.77 -15.03
C GLY A 119 0.97 -6.82 -15.19
N HIS A 120 2.20 -7.34 -15.18
CA HIS A 120 3.38 -6.62 -15.65
C HIS A 120 3.26 -6.54 -17.18
N GLU A 121 2.32 -5.72 -17.68
CA GLU A 121 2.45 -5.23 -19.05
C GLU A 121 3.67 -4.31 -19.02
N ASN A 122 4.79 -4.84 -19.52
CA ASN A 122 5.99 -4.08 -19.87
C ASN A 122 5.58 -2.87 -20.72
N LEU A 123 5.35 -1.72 -20.08
CA LEU A 123 5.15 -0.44 -20.73
C LEU A 123 6.41 0.09 -21.45
N HIS A 124 7.47 -0.73 -21.56
CA HIS A 124 8.69 -0.40 -22.27
C HIS A 124 8.88 -1.12 -23.62
N GLU A 125 7.95 -1.96 -24.07
CA GLU A 125 8.11 -2.71 -25.34
C GLU A 125 7.05 -2.39 -26.42
N ARG A 126 6.11 -1.48 -26.17
CA ARG A 126 5.16 -1.00 -27.20
C ARG A 126 5.67 0.12 -28.11
N SER A 127 6.95 0.49 -28.03
CA SER A 127 7.56 1.53 -28.88
C SER A 127 8.53 1.00 -29.94
N ARG A 128 8.45 -0.29 -30.30
CA ARG A 128 9.29 -0.86 -31.39
C ARG A 128 8.51 -1.45 -32.56
N TYR A 129 7.18 -1.31 -32.57
CA TYR A 129 6.33 -1.82 -33.66
C TYR A 129 5.16 -0.89 -34.01
N ALA A 130 5.29 0.42 -33.79
CA ALA A 130 4.36 1.42 -34.31
C ALA A 130 5.11 2.38 -35.23
#